data_AF-A0A258MWN5-F1
#
_entry.id   AF-A0A258MWN5-F1
#
_cell.length_a   1.000
_cell.length_b   1.000
_cell.length_c   1.000
_cell.angle_alpha   90.00
_cell.angle_beta   90.00
_cell.angle_gamma   90.00
#
_symmetry.space_group_name_H-M   'P 1'
#
loop_
_entity.id
_entity.type
_entity.pdbx_description
1 polymer ?
#
loop_
_entity_poly.entity_id
_entity_poly.type
_entity_poly.pdbx_seq_one_letter_code
_entity_poly.pdbx_strand_id
1 'polypeptide(L)'
;MQALSFETLAAIANTYGTPVYVYNADKISQQYSQLKMAFQDSDTRFFYACKSLTNINILKHVASIGCDIDCSSINEAKLALHVGVAPERVLYTSNGIHFSEIQEAVSLGINVNIDSLSNLEKFGAAYGHDYPVGIRLRPNIMAGGNLKISTGHDNSKFGI
;
A
#
# COMPACT_ATOMS: atom_id res chain seq x y z
N MET A 1 -0.66 -27.87 -4.57
CA MET A 1 -0.78 -26.44 -4.92
C MET A 1 -0.22 -26.28 -6.32
N GLN A 2 -1.03 -25.89 -7.30
CA GLN A 2 -0.60 -26.02 -8.70
C GLN A 2 0.05 -24.71 -9.16
N ALA A 3 1.36 -24.76 -9.35
CA ALA A 3 2.06 -23.75 -10.13
C ALA A 3 1.46 -23.72 -11.54
N LEU A 4 1.54 -22.57 -12.22
CA LEU A 4 1.18 -22.50 -13.64
C LEU A 4 2.05 -23.47 -14.43
N SER A 5 1.43 -24.35 -15.21
CA SER A 5 2.16 -25.37 -15.97
C SER A 5 2.96 -24.72 -17.11
N PHE A 6 4.01 -25.40 -17.55
CA PHE A 6 4.79 -24.95 -18.70
C PHE A 6 3.91 -24.78 -19.95
N GLU A 7 2.99 -25.72 -20.19
CA GLU A 7 2.09 -25.71 -21.35
C GLU A 7 1.17 -24.47 -21.31
N THR A 8 0.67 -24.12 -20.12
CA THR A 8 -0.15 -22.92 -19.93
C THR A 8 0.67 -21.66 -20.22
N LEU A 9 1.88 -21.56 -19.68
CA LEU A 9 2.76 -20.41 -19.88
C LEU A 9 3.18 -20.27 -21.36
N ALA A 10 3.49 -21.38 -22.03
CA ALA A 10 3.82 -21.41 -23.45
C ALA A 10 2.63 -20.98 -24.33
N ALA A 11 1.41 -21.45 -24.01
CA ALA A 11 0.20 -21.03 -24.71
C ALA A 11 -0.05 -19.52 -24.58
N ILE A 12 0.14 -18.95 -23.39
CA ILE A 12 0.04 -17.51 -23.15
C ILE A 12 1.10 -16.75 -23.98
N ALA A 13 2.35 -17.19 -23.95
CA ALA A 13 3.43 -16.58 -24.73
C ALA A 13 3.15 -16.60 -26.23
N ASN A 14 2.60 -17.70 -26.76
CA ASN A 14 2.21 -17.80 -28.17
C ASN A 14 1.01 -16.90 -28.52
N THR A 15 0.06 -16.75 -27.60
CA THR A 15 -1.17 -15.96 -27.83
C THR A 15 -0.92 -14.45 -27.75
N TYR A 16 -0.13 -14.00 -26.76
CA TYR A 16 0.05 -12.58 -26.43
C TYR A 16 1.43 -12.03 -26.80
N GLY A 17 2.35 -12.87 -27.29
CA GLY A 17 3.73 -12.50 -27.60
C GLY A 17 4.62 -12.41 -26.36
N THR A 18 5.91 -12.11 -26.57
CA THR A 18 6.91 -11.96 -25.50
C THR A 18 7.69 -10.65 -25.63
N PRO A 19 8.12 -10.04 -24.49
CA PRO A 19 7.93 -10.48 -23.11
C PRO A 19 6.49 -10.30 -22.60
N VAL A 20 6.02 -11.24 -21.78
CA VAL A 20 4.69 -11.20 -21.15
C VAL A 20 4.79 -11.42 -19.65
N TYR A 21 4.11 -10.58 -18.86
CA TYR A 21 3.93 -10.78 -17.43
C TYR A 21 2.68 -11.61 -17.18
N VAL A 22 2.81 -12.68 -16.38
CA VAL A 22 1.70 -13.56 -16.00
C VAL A 22 1.53 -13.52 -14.48
N TYR A 23 0.32 -13.18 -14.04
CA TYR A 23 -0.03 -13.12 -12.62
C TYR A 23 -1.06 -14.20 -12.29
N ASN A 24 -0.84 -14.95 -11.22
CA ASN A 24 -1.78 -15.94 -10.72
C ASN A 24 -2.66 -15.33 -9.61
N ALA A 25 -3.91 -15.00 -9.95
CA ALA A 25 -4.87 -14.38 -9.03
C ALA A 25 -5.20 -15.28 -7.83
N ASP A 26 -5.31 -16.59 -8.03
CA ASP A 26 -5.58 -17.55 -6.94
C ASP A 26 -4.44 -17.57 -5.93
N LYS A 27 -3.20 -17.41 -6.40
CA LYS A 27 -2.05 -17.32 -5.51
C LYS A 27 -2.11 -16.05 -4.65
N ILE A 28 -2.51 -14.91 -5.22
CA ILE A 28 -2.71 -13.66 -4.48
C ILE A 28 -3.78 -13.86 -3.40
N SER A 29 -4.94 -14.42 -3.78
CA SER A 29 -6.03 -14.72 -2.85
C SER A 29 -5.58 -15.65 -1.71
N GLN A 30 -4.82 -16.68 -2.04
CA GLN A 30 -4.31 -17.63 -1.05
C GLN A 30 -3.36 -16.96 -0.05
N GLN A 31 -2.41 -16.15 -0.52
CA GLN A 31 -1.48 -15.45 0.37
C GLN A 31 -2.24 -14.50 1.31
N TYR A 32 -3.24 -13.79 0.80
CA TYR A 32 -4.09 -12.93 1.62
C TYR A 32 -4.89 -13.73 2.66
N SER A 33 -5.51 -14.85 2.27
CA SER A 33 -6.23 -15.72 3.20
C SER A 33 -5.32 -16.30 4.30
N GLN A 34 -4.07 -16.64 3.98
CA GLN A 34 -3.09 -17.09 4.99
C GLN A 34 -2.79 -15.99 6.02
N LEU A 35 -2.64 -14.74 5.57
CA LEU A 35 -2.47 -13.59 6.48
C LEU A 35 -3.70 -13.42 7.38
N LYS A 36 -4.91 -13.44 6.81
CA LYS A 36 -6.14 -13.33 7.61
C LYS A 36 -6.27 -14.45 8.65
N MET A 37 -5.96 -15.69 8.26
CA MET A 37 -5.99 -16.84 9.17
C MET A 37 -4.99 -16.68 10.33
N ALA A 38 -3.78 -16.20 10.06
CA ALA A 38 -2.75 -16.03 11.08
C ALA A 38 -3.10 -14.96 12.14
N PHE A 39 -3.98 -14.02 11.80
CA PHE A 39 -4.43 -12.93 12.68
C PHE A 39 -5.93 -13.03 12.99
N GLN A 40 -6.55 -14.20 12.85
CA GLN A 40 -8.00 -14.37 12.96
C GLN A 40 -8.57 -13.97 14.35
N ASP A 41 -7.74 -14.06 15.39
CA ASP A 41 -8.11 -13.72 16.77
C ASP A 41 -7.83 -12.24 17.11
N SER A 42 -7.52 -11.41 16.12
CA SER A 42 -7.19 -9.99 16.27
C SER A 42 -7.98 -9.14 15.30
N ASP A 43 -8.43 -7.97 15.75
CA ASP A 43 -9.05 -6.96 14.88
C ASP A 43 -7.97 -6.31 13.99
N THR A 44 -7.72 -6.95 12.85
CA THR A 44 -6.58 -6.62 11.97
C THR A 44 -7.06 -6.16 10.61
N ARG A 45 -6.56 -5.00 10.18
CA ARG A 45 -6.68 -4.53 8.81
C ARG A 45 -5.38 -4.79 8.07
N PHE A 46 -5.50 -5.28 6.84
CA PHE A 46 -4.36 -5.53 5.96
C PHE A 46 -4.40 -4.54 4.81
N PHE A 47 -3.27 -3.87 4.59
CA PHE A 47 -3.09 -2.95 3.47
C PHE A 47 -2.08 -3.52 2.49
N TYR A 48 -2.51 -3.71 1.24
CA TYR A 48 -1.61 -4.06 0.15
C TYR A 48 -0.83 -2.83 -0.30
N ALA A 49 0.48 -2.87 -0.12
CA ALA A 49 1.37 -1.81 -0.59
C ALA A 49 1.43 -1.79 -2.12
N CYS A 50 0.67 -0.89 -2.76
CA CYS A 50 0.45 -0.91 -4.20
C CYS A 50 1.71 -0.61 -5.01
N LYS A 51 2.72 0.05 -4.41
CA LYS A 51 4.06 0.25 -4.98
C LYS A 51 4.73 -1.04 -5.45
N SER A 52 4.28 -2.20 -4.96
CA SER A 52 4.75 -3.51 -5.42
C SER A 52 4.22 -3.86 -6.82
N LEU A 53 2.95 -3.56 -7.13
CA LEU A 53 2.33 -3.72 -8.44
C LEU A 53 1.00 -2.95 -8.50
N THR A 54 0.97 -1.87 -9.28
CA THR A 54 -0.17 -0.95 -9.47
C THR A 54 -1.07 -1.31 -10.66
N ASN A 55 -0.98 -2.55 -11.18
CA ASN A 55 -1.86 -2.98 -12.25
C ASN A 55 -3.33 -2.92 -11.80
N ILE A 56 -4.17 -2.22 -12.57
CA ILE A 56 -5.58 -1.98 -12.18
C ILE A 56 -6.38 -3.25 -11.94
N ASN A 57 -6.11 -4.34 -12.66
CA ASN A 57 -6.83 -5.61 -12.47
C ASN A 57 -6.36 -6.31 -11.19
N ILE A 58 -5.08 -6.18 -10.83
CA ILE A 58 -4.55 -6.68 -9.56
C ILE A 58 -5.12 -5.88 -8.40
N LEU A 59 -5.17 -4.55 -8.50
CA LEU A 59 -5.78 -3.71 -7.47
C LEU A 59 -7.27 -4.03 -7.29
N LYS A 60 -8.03 -4.22 -8.39
CA LYS A 60 -9.43 -4.68 -8.33
C LYS A 60 -9.56 -6.03 -7.62
N HIS A 61 -8.69 -6.99 -7.94
CA HIS A 61 -8.71 -8.33 -7.34
C HIS A 61 -8.39 -8.28 -5.84
N VAL A 62 -7.34 -7.56 -5.45
CA VAL A 62 -6.96 -7.36 -4.05
C VAL A 62 -8.08 -6.68 -3.25
N ALA A 63 -8.73 -5.67 -3.85
CA ALA A 63 -9.87 -4.99 -3.23
C ALA A 63 -11.09 -5.91 -3.09
N SER A 64 -11.39 -6.73 -4.10
CA SER A 64 -12.56 -7.62 -4.13
C SER A 64 -12.47 -8.75 -3.11
N ILE A 65 -11.26 -9.22 -2.79
CA ILE A 65 -11.04 -10.21 -1.72
C ILE A 65 -11.03 -9.59 -0.31
N GLY A 66 -11.19 -8.26 -0.22
CA GLY A 66 -11.37 -7.53 1.05
C GLY A 66 -10.11 -6.88 1.61
N CYS A 67 -9.01 -6.83 0.87
CA CYS A 67 -7.78 -6.16 1.31
C CYS A 67 -7.86 -4.64 1.05
N ASP A 68 -7.35 -3.83 1.97
CA ASP A 68 -7.24 -2.38 1.83
C ASP A 68 -5.96 -2.03 1.04
N ILE A 69 -5.77 -0.76 0.65
CA ILE A 69 -4.63 -0.35 -0.20
C ILE A 69 -3.75 0.69 0.50
N ASP A 70 -2.45 0.44 0.57
CA ASP A 70 -1.43 1.41 1.01
C ASP A 70 -0.71 2.03 -0.20
N CYS A 71 -0.69 3.35 -0.25
CA CYS A 71 -0.21 4.18 -1.34
C CYS A 71 0.96 5.07 -0.89
N SER A 72 1.98 5.19 -1.73
CA SER A 72 3.16 6.03 -1.49
C SER A 72 3.22 7.30 -2.35
N SER A 73 2.24 7.51 -3.22
CA SER A 73 2.03 8.73 -3.99
C SER A 73 0.54 9.07 -4.10
N ILE A 74 0.21 10.36 -4.33
CA ILE A 74 -1.18 10.76 -4.51
C ILE A 74 -1.82 10.13 -5.76
N ASN A 75 -1.02 9.84 -6.80
CA ASN A 75 -1.51 9.19 -8.01
C ASN A 75 -1.85 7.71 -7.80
N GLU A 76 -1.13 7.01 -6.93
CA GLU A 76 -1.51 5.67 -6.48
C GLU A 76 -2.82 5.68 -5.71
N ALA A 77 -3.02 6.68 -4.83
CA ALA A 77 -4.27 6.85 -4.08
C ALA A 77 -5.45 7.09 -5.04
N LYS A 78 -5.28 7.99 -6.02
CA LYS A 78 -6.26 8.21 -7.10
C LYS A 78 -6.54 6.95 -7.91
N LEU A 79 -5.51 6.13 -8.18
CA LEU A 79 -5.66 4.88 -8.91
C LEU A 79 -6.46 3.85 -8.09
N ALA A 80 -6.24 3.77 -6.77
CA ALA A 80 -7.02 2.93 -5.86
C ALA A 80 -8.51 3.34 -5.86
N LEU A 81 -8.80 4.65 -5.78
CA LEU A 81 -10.17 5.16 -5.90
C LEU A 81 -10.77 4.87 -7.28
N HIS A 82 -9.99 5.05 -8.35
CA HIS A 82 -10.43 4.81 -9.73
C HIS A 82 -10.88 3.35 -9.95
N VAL A 83 -10.24 2.38 -9.28
CA VAL A 83 -10.66 0.97 -9.37
C VAL A 83 -11.80 0.60 -8.42
N GLY A 84 -12.37 1.57 -7.71
CA GLY A 84 -13.57 1.41 -6.87
C GLY A 84 -13.30 1.12 -5.41
N VAL A 85 -12.07 1.31 -4.91
CA VAL A 85 -11.79 1.20 -3.47
C VAL A 85 -12.39 2.40 -2.75
N ALA A 86 -13.14 2.15 -1.68
CA ALA A 86 -13.71 3.21 -0.85
C ALA A 86 -12.58 4.03 -0.16
N PRO A 87 -12.67 5.36 -0.05
CA PRO A 87 -11.60 6.19 0.51
C PRO A 87 -11.10 5.75 1.89
N GLU A 88 -11.99 5.32 2.78
CA GLU A 88 -11.69 4.85 4.13
C GLU A 88 -10.87 3.54 4.15
N ARG A 89 -10.77 2.85 3.02
CA ARG A 89 -9.97 1.64 2.77
C ARG A 89 -8.66 1.94 2.03
N VAL A 90 -8.32 3.22 1.84
CA VAL A 90 -7.04 3.65 1.29
C VAL A 90 -6.23 4.31 2.41
N LEU A 91 -4.93 4.03 2.44
CA LEU A 91 -3.95 4.65 3.31
C LEU A 91 -2.89 5.34 2.45
N TYR A 92 -2.62 6.61 2.70
CA TYR A 92 -1.57 7.37 2.04
C TYR A 92 -0.43 7.66 3.00
N THR A 93 0.76 7.12 2.71
CA THR A 93 1.98 7.33 3.48
C THR A 93 3.10 7.74 2.54
N SER A 94 3.57 8.99 2.60
CA SER A 94 4.70 9.44 1.78
C SER A 94 5.62 10.41 2.52
N ASN A 95 6.85 10.53 2.03
CA ASN A 95 7.92 11.31 2.64
C ASN A 95 8.44 12.36 1.65
N GLY A 96 8.85 13.53 2.14
CA GLY A 96 9.45 14.57 1.28
C GLY A 96 8.48 15.20 0.26
N ILE A 97 7.18 15.12 0.54
CA ILE A 97 6.12 15.67 -0.30
C ILE A 97 5.72 17.08 0.11
N HIS A 98 5.16 17.83 -0.84
CA HIS A 98 4.53 19.12 -0.56
C HIS A 98 3.21 18.92 0.20
N PHE A 99 2.86 19.87 1.08
CA PHE A 99 1.65 19.77 1.91
C PHE A 99 0.36 19.68 1.07
N SER A 100 0.35 20.22 -0.14
CA SER A 100 -0.79 20.13 -1.06
C SER A 100 -1.18 18.68 -1.41
N GLU A 101 -0.25 17.74 -1.47
CA GLU A 101 -0.60 16.32 -1.70
C GLU A 101 -1.34 15.72 -0.49
N ILE A 102 -0.97 16.14 0.73
CA ILE A 102 -1.69 15.73 1.95
C ILE A 102 -3.09 16.34 1.94
N GLN A 103 -3.22 17.62 1.58
CA GLN A 103 -4.53 18.26 1.48
C GLN A 103 -5.44 17.59 0.44
N GLU A 104 -4.86 17.13 -0.68
CA GLU A 104 -5.60 16.38 -1.68
C GLU A 104 -6.04 14.99 -1.16
N ALA A 105 -5.18 14.27 -0.43
CA ALA A 105 -5.59 13.00 0.19
C ALA A 105 -6.73 13.20 1.21
N VAL A 106 -6.66 14.25 2.02
CA VAL A 106 -7.72 14.61 2.98
C VAL A 106 -9.03 14.94 2.27
N SER A 107 -8.99 15.75 1.19
CA SER A 107 -10.20 16.12 0.44
C SER A 107 -10.86 14.93 -0.26
N LEU A 108 -10.08 13.89 -0.57
CA LEU A 108 -10.56 12.61 -1.09
C LEU A 108 -11.13 11.69 0.00
N GLY A 109 -10.99 12.02 1.28
CA GLY A 109 -11.48 11.22 2.41
C GLY A 109 -10.58 10.01 2.74
N ILE A 110 -9.30 10.06 2.36
CA ILE A 110 -8.34 8.96 2.52
C ILE A 110 -7.58 9.07 3.85
N ASN A 111 -7.33 7.94 4.52
CA ASN A 111 -6.48 7.91 5.72
C ASN A 111 -5.05 8.37 5.38
N VAL A 112 -4.48 9.26 6.18
CA VAL A 112 -3.14 9.81 5.95
C VAL A 112 -2.18 9.50 7.09
N ASN A 113 -0.95 9.12 6.73
CA ASN A 113 0.19 9.05 7.64
C ASN A 113 1.15 10.20 7.35
N ILE A 114 1.55 10.93 8.39
CA ILE A 114 2.51 12.03 8.30
C ILE A 114 3.90 11.56 8.71
N ASP A 115 4.88 11.92 7.88
CA ASP A 115 6.27 11.44 7.97
C ASP A 115 7.25 12.52 8.48
N SER A 116 6.80 13.76 8.67
CA SER A 116 7.66 14.87 9.10
C SER A 116 6.99 15.84 10.06
N LEU A 117 7.77 16.41 10.99
CA LEU A 117 7.28 17.44 11.93
C LEU A 117 6.70 18.66 11.19
N SER A 118 7.37 19.12 10.14
CA SER A 118 6.89 20.27 9.36
C SER A 118 5.52 20.03 8.73
N ASN A 119 5.25 18.84 8.18
CA ASN A 119 3.93 18.52 7.65
C ASN A 119 2.91 18.23 8.76
N LEU A 120 3.35 17.74 9.92
CA LEU A 120 2.47 17.52 11.08
C LEU A 120 1.98 18.85 11.66
N GLU A 121 2.86 19.86 11.77
CA GLU A 121 2.50 21.21 12.18
C GLU A 121 1.48 21.84 11.21
N LYS A 122 1.75 21.74 9.90
CA LYS A 122 0.80 22.22 8.86
C LYS A 122 -0.53 21.48 8.91
N PHE A 123 -0.50 20.17 9.14
CA PHE A 123 -1.70 19.35 9.26
C PHE A 123 -2.52 19.78 10.48
N GLY A 124 -1.89 19.93 11.65
CA GLY A 124 -2.56 20.39 12.85
C GLY A 124 -3.18 21.79 12.69
N ALA A 125 -2.49 22.69 12.00
CA ALA A 125 -3.03 24.03 11.71
C ALA A 125 -4.22 24.02 10.74
N ALA A 126 -4.26 23.07 9.80
CA ALA A 126 -5.31 23.00 8.77
C ALA A 126 -6.53 22.14 9.17
N TYR A 127 -6.30 21.05 9.91
CA TYR A 127 -7.29 19.98 10.14
C TYR A 127 -7.31 19.48 11.59
N GLY A 128 -6.65 20.19 12.51
CA GLY A 128 -6.59 19.81 13.93
C GLY A 128 -8.00 19.61 14.49
N HIS A 129 -8.23 18.46 15.12
CA HIS A 129 -9.52 18.02 15.69
C HIS A 129 -10.62 17.65 14.68
N ASP A 130 -10.43 17.88 13.38
CA ASP A 130 -11.44 17.62 12.35
C ASP A 130 -11.15 16.37 11.51
N TYR A 131 -9.88 15.93 11.43
CA TYR A 131 -9.50 14.78 10.60
C TYR A 131 -8.49 13.85 11.31
N PRO A 132 -8.68 12.52 11.29
CA PRO A 132 -7.75 11.58 11.90
C PRO A 132 -6.43 11.52 11.14
N VAL A 133 -5.32 11.41 11.87
CA VAL A 133 -3.98 11.34 11.27
C VAL A 133 -3.16 10.26 11.95
N GLY A 134 -2.49 9.44 11.15
CA GLY A 134 -1.45 8.55 11.63
C GLY A 134 -0.09 9.24 11.60
N ILE A 135 0.78 8.88 12.55
CA ILE A 135 2.14 9.40 12.61
C ILE A 135 3.09 8.26 12.31
N ARG A 136 3.93 8.43 11.29
CA ARG A 136 4.97 7.45 10.99
C ARG A 136 6.17 7.68 11.90
N LEU A 137 6.30 6.84 12.92
CA LEU A 137 7.39 6.92 13.88
C LEU A 137 8.57 6.05 13.44
N ARG A 138 9.79 6.55 13.69
CA ARG A 138 11.00 5.71 13.71
C ARG A 138 11.25 5.24 15.14
N PRO A 139 11.07 3.94 15.43
CA PRO A 139 11.26 3.44 16.79
C PRO A 139 12.73 3.25 17.18
N ASN A 140 13.69 3.56 16.31
CA ASN A 140 15.12 3.25 16.49
C ASN A 140 15.41 1.79 16.82
N ILE A 141 14.54 0.88 16.33
CA ILE A 141 14.72 -0.56 16.43
C ILE A 141 15.31 -1.06 15.11
N MET A 142 16.43 -1.78 15.20
CA MET A 142 17.02 -2.43 14.04
C MET A 142 16.25 -3.72 13.72
N ALA A 143 15.41 -3.66 12.69
CA ALA A 143 14.68 -4.82 12.17
C ALA A 143 14.95 -4.95 10.66
N GLY A 144 15.31 -6.15 10.22
CA GLY A 144 15.70 -6.46 8.84
C GLY A 144 16.87 -7.44 8.80
N GLY A 145 16.96 -8.25 7.74
CA GLY A 145 18.01 -9.27 7.60
C GLY A 145 19.44 -8.70 7.48
N ASN A 146 19.61 -7.42 7.12
CA ASN A 146 20.90 -6.73 7.07
C ASN A 146 20.77 -5.20 7.13
N LEU A 147 21.88 -4.51 7.44
CA LEU A 147 21.97 -3.05 7.62
C LEU A 147 21.42 -2.22 6.44
N LYS A 148 21.46 -2.74 5.21
CA LYS A 148 21.04 -2.01 4.00
C LYS A 148 19.52 -1.94 3.81
N ILE A 149 18.76 -2.83 4.45
CA ILE A 149 17.28 -2.86 4.38
C ILE A 149 16.62 -2.44 5.70
N SER A 150 17.42 -2.09 6.72
CA SER A 150 16.92 -1.52 7.96
C SER A 150 16.57 -0.05 7.74
N THR A 151 15.29 0.27 7.67
CA THR A 151 14.82 1.68 7.55
C THR A 151 14.60 2.35 8.91
N GLY A 152 14.93 1.67 10.01
CA GLY A 152 14.72 2.15 11.38
C GLY A 152 15.93 2.84 12.00
N HIS A 153 17.04 3.02 11.27
CA HIS A 153 18.25 3.66 11.79
C HIS A 153 18.18 5.20 11.71
N ASP A 154 19.02 5.88 12.48
CA ASP A 154 19.04 7.35 12.61
C ASP A 154 19.22 8.10 11.27
N ASN A 155 19.93 7.50 10.32
CA ASN A 155 20.14 8.08 8.97
C ASN A 155 18.97 7.85 8.01
N SER A 156 17.84 7.30 8.47
CA SER A 156 16.70 7.01 7.61
C SER A 156 15.97 8.30 7.26
N LYS A 157 15.57 8.48 6.01
CA LYS A 157 14.77 9.64 5.59
C LYS A 157 13.28 9.54 5.96
N PHE A 158 12.86 8.41 6.52
CA PHE A 158 11.47 8.08 6.74
C PHE A 158 11.08 8.25 8.21
N GLY A 159 9.95 8.88 8.46
CA GLY A 159 9.33 8.99 9.77
C GLY A 159 9.97 10.07 10.66
N ILE A 160 9.29 10.30 11.78
CA ILE A 160 9.71 11.20 12.86
C ILE A 160 10.61 10.42 13.81
#